data_AF-A0ABD5MBW3-F1
#
_entry.id   AF-A0ABD5MBW3-F1
#
_cell.length_a   1.000
_cell.length_b   1.000
_cell.length_c   1.000
_cell.angle_alpha   90.00
_cell.angle_beta   90.00
_cell.angle_gamma   90.00
#
_symmetry.space_group_name_H-M   'P 1'
#
loop_
_entity.id
_entity.type
_entity.pdbx_description
1 polymer ?
#
loop_
_entity_poly.entity_id
_entity_poly.type
_entity_poly.pdbx_seq_one_letter_code
_entity_poly.pdbx_strand_id
1 'polypeptide(L)'
;MAESLCHVCGSKTTDGGLTYRCAYCGEPVCSDHRLPENHNCTGSRLPDEESAKGREAKSMKLKNEQTVGTTPSDTGQSSPDVALDGSVVGAESEPEQSETQSWWRRLLPW
;
A
#
# COMPACT_ATOMS: atom_id res chain seq x y z
N MET A 1 -8.54 -25.32 -19.31
CA MET A 1 -8.13 -24.50 -18.15
C MET A 1 -7.33 -25.42 -17.25
N ALA A 2 -6.09 -25.08 -16.92
CA ALA A 2 -5.27 -25.94 -16.06
C ALA A 2 -5.69 -25.72 -14.60
N GLU A 3 -6.54 -26.60 -14.07
CA GLU A 3 -6.83 -26.66 -12.64
C GLU A 3 -5.65 -27.30 -11.93
N SER A 4 -5.10 -26.59 -10.93
CA SER A 4 -4.06 -27.14 -10.06
C SER A 4 -4.71 -27.62 -8.77
N LEU A 5 -4.18 -28.73 -8.23
CA LEU A 5 -4.65 -29.35 -7.00
C LEU A 5 -3.59 -29.19 -5.93
N CYS A 6 -4.02 -29.03 -4.69
CA CYS A 6 -3.14 -28.87 -3.55
C CYS A 6 -2.39 -30.18 -3.31
N HIS A 7 -1.07 -30.11 -3.19
CA HIS A 7 -0.24 -31.28 -2.90
C HIS A 7 -0.62 -31.98 -1.57
N VAL A 8 -1.17 -31.24 -0.60
CA VAL A 8 -1.49 -31.77 0.74
C VAL A 8 -2.87 -32.43 0.79
N CYS A 9 -3.91 -31.74 0.31
CA CYS A 9 -5.30 -32.17 0.49
C CYS A 9 -6.03 -32.51 -0.82
N GLY A 10 -5.41 -32.27 -1.98
CA GLY A 10 -6.04 -32.49 -3.28
C GLY A 10 -7.17 -31.52 -3.63
N SER A 11 -7.45 -30.51 -2.79
CA SER A 11 -8.42 -29.45 -3.10
C SER A 11 -7.92 -28.56 -4.23
N LYS A 12 -8.82 -27.90 -4.95
CA LYS A 12 -8.46 -26.94 -5.99
C LYS A 12 -7.64 -25.79 -5.38
N THR A 13 -6.51 -25.45 -5.98
CA THR A 13 -5.69 -24.30 -5.54
C THR A 13 -6.15 -22.98 -6.13
N THR A 14 -7.06 -23.03 -7.11
CA THR A 14 -7.64 -21.85 -7.75
C THR A 14 -8.86 -21.36 -6.96
N ASP A 15 -8.63 -20.83 -5.77
CA ASP A 15 -9.66 -20.15 -4.98
C ASP A 15 -9.76 -18.69 -5.47
N GLY A 16 -10.89 -18.29 -6.06
CA GLY A 16 -11.09 -16.90 -6.51
C GLY A 16 -10.25 -16.46 -7.72
N GLY A 17 -9.75 -17.41 -8.52
CA GLY A 17 -9.00 -17.12 -9.75
C GLY A 17 -7.50 -16.92 -9.57
N LEU A 18 -6.98 -17.06 -8.35
CA LEU A 18 -5.55 -16.96 -8.02
C LEU A 18 -5.01 -18.34 -7.66
N THR A 19 -3.79 -18.65 -8.07
CA THR A 19 -3.10 -19.90 -7.70
C THR A 19 -1.95 -19.61 -6.74
N TYR A 20 -1.89 -20.32 -5.63
CA TYR A 20 -0.80 -20.18 -4.66
C TYR A 20 0.30 -21.22 -4.95
N ARG A 21 1.54 -20.76 -4.97
CA ARG A 21 2.75 -21.59 -5.03
C ARG A 21 3.68 -21.19 -3.92
N CYS A 22 4.24 -22.18 -3.22
CA CYS A 22 5.19 -21.91 -2.15
C CYS A 22 6.49 -21.32 -2.73
N ALA A 23 6.99 -20.23 -2.14
CA ALA A 23 8.23 -19.58 -2.59
C ALA A 23 9.51 -20.42 -2.32
N TYR A 24 9.40 -21.41 -1.43
CA TYR A 24 10.52 -22.26 -1.05
C TYR A 24 10.56 -23.54 -1.89
N CYS A 25 9.51 -24.37 -1.85
CA CYS A 25 9.48 -25.63 -2.59
C CYS A 25 8.82 -25.55 -3.98
N GLY A 26 8.08 -24.48 -4.29
CA GLY A 26 7.41 -24.31 -5.59
C GLY A 26 6.09 -25.08 -5.75
N GLU A 27 5.73 -25.95 -4.81
CA GLU A 27 4.53 -26.79 -4.90
C GLU A 27 3.22 -25.97 -4.85
N PRO A 28 2.18 -26.38 -5.60
CA PRO A 28 0.87 -25.77 -5.56
C PRO A 28 0.14 -26.14 -4.26
N VAL A 29 -0.35 -25.12 -3.56
CA VAL A 29 -1.01 -25.25 -2.26
C VAL A 29 -2.32 -24.46 -2.24
N CYS A 30 -3.33 -24.91 -1.49
CA CYS A 30 -4.57 -24.16 -1.34
C CYS A 30 -4.42 -23.07 -0.26
N SER A 31 -5.45 -22.24 -0.10
CA SER A 31 -5.48 -21.16 0.89
C SER A 31 -5.15 -21.64 2.31
N ASP A 32 -5.61 -22.83 2.71
CA ASP A 32 -5.36 -23.41 4.02
C ASP A 32 -3.93 -23.96 4.18
N HIS A 33 -3.35 -24.52 3.11
CA HIS A 33 -2.01 -25.14 3.15
C HIS A 33 -0.89 -24.22 2.64
N ARG A 34 -1.15 -22.91 2.50
CA ARG A 34 -0.19 -21.95 1.94
C ARG A 34 1.03 -21.68 2.83
N LEU A 35 0.92 -21.89 4.14
CA LEU A 35 2.03 -21.71 5.08
C LEU A 35 3.02 -22.89 5.00
N PRO A 36 4.34 -22.66 5.10
CA PRO A 36 5.36 -23.70 5.03
C PRO A 36 5.16 -24.87 6.00
N GLU A 37 4.71 -24.59 7.21
CA GLU A 37 4.43 -25.58 8.26
C GLU A 37 3.26 -26.52 7.91
N ASN A 38 2.33 -26.06 7.07
CA ASN A 38 1.09 -26.77 6.80
C ASN A 38 1.18 -27.72 5.60
N HIS A 39 2.29 -27.71 4.87
CA HIS A 39 2.56 -28.64 3.76
C HIS A 39 3.92 -29.33 3.87
N ASN A 40 4.50 -29.35 5.08
CA ASN A 40 5.79 -29.97 5.38
C ASN A 40 6.92 -29.46 4.46
N CYS A 41 7.01 -28.14 4.31
CA CYS A 41 7.96 -27.51 3.42
C CYS A 41 9.41 -27.78 3.86
N THR A 42 10.29 -28.11 2.91
CA THR A 42 11.72 -28.33 3.17
C THR A 42 12.50 -27.04 3.44
N GLY A 43 11.92 -25.87 3.18
CA GLY A 43 12.52 -24.55 3.44
C GLY A 43 13.69 -24.17 2.52
N SER A 44 14.19 -25.10 1.71
CA SER A 44 15.21 -24.83 0.69
C SER A 44 14.63 -23.90 -0.37
N ARG A 45 15.18 -22.70 -0.52
CA ARG A 45 14.78 -21.77 -1.58
C ARG A 45 15.10 -22.38 -2.95
N LEU A 46 14.12 -22.45 -3.86
CA LEU A 46 14.39 -22.83 -5.25
C LEU A 46 15.44 -21.87 -5.85
N PRO A 47 16.42 -22.39 -6.61
CA PRO A 47 17.38 -21.52 -7.29
C PRO A 47 16.62 -20.66 -8.31
N ASP A 48 16.87 -19.35 -8.31
CA ASP A 48 16.12 -18.31 -9.04
C ASP A 48 16.27 -18.39 -10.59
N GLU A 49 16.77 -19.50 -11.12
CA GLU A 49 17.29 -19.65 -12.49
C GLU A 49 16.24 -19.46 -13.60
N GLU A 50 14.94 -19.55 -13.29
CA GLU A 50 13.86 -19.38 -14.28
C GLU A 50 12.97 -18.15 -14.05
N SER A 51 12.91 -17.56 -12.85
CA SER A 51 11.93 -16.50 -12.54
C SER A 51 12.34 -15.11 -13.04
N ALA A 52 13.64 -14.91 -13.31
CA ALA A 52 14.19 -13.64 -13.78
C ALA A 52 14.15 -13.44 -15.30
N LYS A 53 13.82 -14.49 -16.07
CA LYS A 53 13.80 -14.45 -17.54
C LYS A 53 12.56 -13.69 -18.04
N GLY A 54 12.59 -12.37 -17.93
CA GLY A 54 11.51 -11.46 -18.33
C GLY A 54 11.26 -10.29 -17.37
N ARG A 55 11.96 -10.23 -16.22
CA ARG A 55 11.96 -9.08 -15.31
C ARG A 55 13.20 -8.21 -15.49
N GLU A 56 13.66 -8.10 -16.74
CA GLU A 56 14.70 -7.15 -17.10
C GLU A 56 14.25 -5.75 -16.66
N ALA A 57 15.09 -5.09 -15.86
CA ALA A 57 14.88 -3.71 -15.46
C ALA A 57 14.89 -2.87 -16.74
N LYS A 58 13.70 -2.57 -17.26
CA LYS A 58 13.55 -1.60 -18.34
C LYS A 58 14.09 -0.29 -17.80
N SER A 59 15.29 0.09 -18.24
CA SER A 59 15.87 1.39 -17.95
C SER A 59 14.85 2.44 -18.37
N MET A 60 14.15 3.01 -17.38
CA MET A 60 13.24 4.12 -17.63
C MET A 60 14.10 5.24 -18.16
N LYS A 61 13.97 5.52 -19.46
CA LYS A 61 14.67 6.61 -20.10
C LYS A 61 14.09 7.89 -19.51
N LEU A 62 14.68 8.36 -18.40
CA LEU A 62 14.44 9.67 -17.83
C LEU A 62 14.81 10.68 -18.91
N LYS A 63 13.80 11.13 -19.64
CA LYS A 63 13.92 12.34 -20.44
C LYS A 63 14.04 13.45 -19.41
N ASN A 64 15.20 14.06 -19.31
CA ASN A 64 15.37 15.34 -18.64
C ASN A 64 14.58 16.40 -19.43
N GLU A 65 13.27 16.35 -19.31
CA GLU A 65 12.40 17.49 -19.54
C GLU A 65 12.29 18.16 -18.18
N GLN A 66 13.29 18.97 -17.86
CA GLN A 66 13.08 20.07 -16.94
C GLN A 66 11.96 20.92 -17.54
N THR A 67 10.75 20.76 -17.03
CA THR A 67 9.67 21.70 -17.31
C THR A 67 10.05 23.02 -16.66
N VAL A 68 10.47 23.98 -17.49
CA VAL A 68 10.54 25.37 -17.04
C VAL A 68 9.12 25.84 -16.75
N GLY A 69 8.82 26.07 -15.48
CA GLY A 69 7.72 26.93 -15.06
C GLY A 69 6.31 26.35 -15.14
N THR A 70 5.98 25.44 -14.22
CA THR A 70 4.68 25.50 -13.53
C THR A 70 4.90 25.25 -12.05
N THR A 71 5.57 26.18 -11.36
CA THR A 71 5.15 26.48 -9.99
C THR A 71 3.70 26.96 -10.10
N PRO A 72 2.69 26.27 -9.53
CA PRO A 72 1.46 26.98 -9.22
C PRO A 72 1.87 28.05 -8.20
N SER A 73 1.55 29.32 -8.46
CA SER A 73 1.81 30.42 -7.52
C SER A 73 1.08 30.27 -6.18
N ASP A 74 0.21 29.26 -6.06
CA ASP A 74 -0.41 28.87 -4.81
C ASP A 74 0.44 27.77 -4.17
N THR A 75 1.52 28.20 -3.52
CA THR A 75 2.20 27.35 -2.55
C THR A 75 1.22 27.16 -1.41
N GLY A 76 0.54 26.01 -1.41
CA GLY A 76 -0.29 25.59 -0.28
C GLY A 76 0.43 25.92 1.01
N GLN A 77 -0.23 26.69 1.87
CA GLN A 77 0.33 27.22 3.10
C GLN A 77 1.05 26.09 3.82
N SER A 78 2.38 26.23 3.95
CA SER A 78 3.16 25.28 4.73
C SER A 78 2.60 25.22 6.14
N SER A 79 2.62 24.03 6.74
CA SER A 79 2.16 23.84 8.11
C SER A 79 2.84 24.86 9.03
N PRO A 80 2.09 25.59 9.86
CA PRO A 80 2.66 26.63 10.67
C PRO A 80 3.55 26.02 11.76
N ASP A 81 4.61 26.73 12.15
CA ASP A 81 5.47 26.32 13.25
C ASP A 81 4.66 26.26 14.55
N VAL A 82 4.76 25.10 15.21
CA VAL A 82 4.10 24.81 16.49
C VAL A 82 5.19 24.74 17.55
N ALA A 83 5.09 25.58 18.57
CA ALA A 83 6.01 25.56 19.70
C ALA A 83 5.87 24.27 20.53
N LEU A 84 6.83 23.98 21.42
CA LEU A 84 6.86 22.74 22.23
C LEU A 84 5.60 22.55 23.11
N ASP A 85 4.92 23.64 23.44
CA ASP A 85 3.68 23.71 24.20
C ASP A 85 2.41 23.61 23.33
N GLY A 86 2.55 23.51 22.01
CA GLY A 86 1.45 23.36 21.07
C GLY A 86 0.88 24.67 20.53
N SER A 87 1.44 25.83 20.91
CA SER A 87 0.98 27.12 20.40
C SER A 87 1.48 27.39 18.98
N VAL A 88 0.56 27.77 18.09
CA VAL A 88 0.86 28.20 16.72
C VAL A 88 1.25 29.68 16.72
N VAL A 89 2.46 30.01 16.25
CA VAL A 89 2.96 31.39 16.24
C VAL A 89 2.42 32.11 15.01
N GLY A 90 1.48 33.05 15.19
CA GLY A 90 0.99 33.93 14.12
C GLY A 90 -0.48 34.33 14.16
N ALA A 91 -1.28 33.86 15.13
CA ALA A 91 -2.64 34.36 15.34
C ALA A 91 -2.64 35.38 16.48
N GLU A 92 -2.42 36.66 16.14
CA GLU A 92 -2.93 37.74 16.99
C GLU A 92 -4.46 37.75 16.86
N SER A 93 -5.17 37.41 17.94
CA SER A 93 -6.62 37.53 18.01
C SER A 93 -6.98 38.55 19.08
N GLU A 94 -7.34 39.75 18.63
CA GLU A 94 -8.20 40.66 19.39
C GLU A 94 -9.53 39.93 19.70
N PRO A 95 -10.08 40.05 20.92
CA PRO A 95 -11.26 39.29 21.33
C PRO A 95 -12.55 40.02 20.94
N GLU A 96 -13.06 39.79 19.73
CA GLU A 96 -14.43 40.19 19.37
C GLU A 96 -15.34 38.96 19.34
N GLN A 97 -16.19 38.88 20.36
CA GLN A 97 -17.20 37.86 20.56
C GLN A 97 -18.21 37.89 19.40
N SER A 98 -18.29 36.81 18.61
CA SER A 98 -19.51 36.55 17.84
C SER A 98 -19.81 35.07 17.81
N GLU A 99 -20.89 34.74 18.50
CA GLU A 99 -21.44 33.41 18.68
C GLU A 99 -21.88 32.83 17.32
N THR A 100 -20.97 32.21 16.59
CA THR A 100 -21.33 31.35 15.46
C THR A 100 -21.25 29.91 15.92
N GLN A 101 -22.36 29.41 16.46
CA GLN A 101 -22.47 27.98 16.76
C GLN A 101 -22.14 27.17 15.52
N SER A 102 -21.16 26.29 15.70
CA SER A 102 -20.55 25.51 14.65
C SER A 102 -21.57 24.60 13.94
N TRP A 103 -21.50 24.61 12.61
CA TRP A 103 -22.45 23.98 11.69
C TRP A 103 -22.76 22.50 11.98
N TRP A 104 -21.85 21.76 12.61
CA TRP A 104 -22.03 20.36 12.97
C TRP A 104 -23.09 20.15 14.08
N ARG A 105 -23.37 21.15 14.92
CA ARG A 105 -24.49 21.09 15.88
C ARG A 105 -25.86 21.13 15.20
N ARG A 106 -25.96 21.56 13.94
CA ARG A 106 -27.21 21.57 13.15
C ARG A 106 -27.52 20.24 12.47
N LEU A 107 -26.57 19.29 12.46
CA LEU A 107 -26.67 18.04 11.68
C LEU A 107 -26.93 16.80 12.52
N LEU A 108 -26.99 16.92 13.85
CA LEU A 108 -27.42 15.81 14.70
C LEU A 108 -28.93 15.95 14.96
N PRO A 109 -29.75 14.95 14.56
CA PRO A 109 -31.14 14.89 14.99
C PRO A 109 -31.14 14.47 16.46
N TRP A 110 -31.69 15.33 17.32
CA TRP A 110 -32.02 14.99 18.71
C TRP A 110 -33.21 14.03 18.73
#